data_AF-A0ABD2PX22-F1
#
_entry.id   AF-A0ABD2PX22-F1
#
_cell.length_a   1.000
_cell.length_b   1.000
_cell.length_c   1.000
_cell.angle_alpha   90.00
_cell.angle_beta   90.00
_cell.angle_gamma   90.00
#
_symmetry.space_group_name_H-M   'P 1'
#
loop_
_entity.id
_entity.type
_entity.pdbx_description
1 polymer ?
#
loop_
_entity_poly.entity_id
_entity_poly.type
_entity_poly.pdbx_seq_one_letter_code
_entity_poly.pdbx_strand_id
1 'polypeptide(L)'
;MYGIVYCFSGIGFWNQYMRTPEYAYKKPETVPISEAELSSHNTSEDMWIALNHDMTNGVYDVTEFAKYHPGGVETIQKYAGCDATVAFQQAHPYVSVNMIANLQKGILLRAPSSRRGGSSLLSPSTSSFTRNVSKPLLVWDWRQESADCVLLSVFSNCAVDKIEPRMNVQVVWNDSKLLIRCLLNQDRVHYLLLRLLPTLEPDLGSLLVNDCKFTPNTDESPLRLKLRVRQPSDNNLSTIGSVLKDTVTSTEPETAPLLCRLLHSSQLGDYVLLTLQWPDHCIVHCHLGSHVQVTVKDHSGQEKKRFYTIFHVPSLTSDPRELHLLVKKYKTGTVSSILGSLNEGASIEVSLPLGPRLDSFVLPRSPSNVVMLAAGSGITPMTAAVDFFLQRSRQKLIWFTRFLDECSQIESQLDRIATSTHE
;
A
#
# COMPACT_ATOMS: atom_id res chain seq x y z
N MET A 1 -15.00 -45.88 7.72
CA MET A 1 -15.36 -44.79 6.80
C MET A 1 -15.40 -43.51 7.61
N TYR A 2 -14.25 -42.87 7.81
CA TYR A 2 -14.16 -41.61 8.56
C TYR A 2 -14.38 -40.47 7.56
N GLY A 3 -15.58 -39.89 7.60
CA GLY A 3 -15.90 -38.70 6.81
C GLY A 3 -15.12 -37.52 7.35
N ILE A 4 -14.13 -37.06 6.57
CA ILE A 4 -13.51 -35.76 6.78
C ILE A 4 -14.55 -34.72 6.36
N VAL A 5 -15.13 -34.01 7.34
CA VAL A 5 -15.91 -32.81 7.08
C VAL A 5 -14.93 -31.71 6.70
N TYR A 6 -14.85 -31.38 5.42
CA TYR A 6 -14.11 -30.21 4.96
C TYR A 6 -14.88 -28.96 5.43
N CYS A 7 -14.29 -28.21 6.36
CA CYS A 7 -14.78 -26.88 6.69
C CYS A 7 -14.36 -25.95 5.55
N PHE A 8 -15.25 -25.71 4.59
CA PHE A 8 -14.98 -24.87 3.43
C PHE A 8 -15.05 -23.39 3.84
N SER A 9 -13.91 -22.71 3.93
CA SER A 9 -13.82 -21.27 4.22
C SER A 9 -13.28 -20.48 3.02
N GLY A 10 -13.68 -19.21 2.92
CA GLY A 10 -13.16 -18.25 1.94
C GLY A 10 -14.17 -17.76 0.89
N ILE A 11 -13.84 -16.61 0.28
CA ILE A 11 -14.74 -15.85 -0.59
C ILE A 11 -15.16 -16.61 -1.86
N GLY A 12 -14.36 -17.58 -2.33
CA GLY A 12 -14.70 -18.45 -3.45
C GLY A 12 -15.95 -19.29 -3.19
N PHE A 13 -16.12 -19.78 -1.96
CA PHE A 13 -17.30 -20.55 -1.55
C PHE A 13 -18.51 -19.65 -1.34
N TRP A 14 -18.32 -18.43 -0.83
CA TRP A 14 -19.39 -17.43 -0.79
C TRP A 14 -19.93 -17.11 -2.20
N ASN A 15 -19.03 -16.92 -3.16
CA ASN A 15 -19.42 -16.68 -4.56
C ASN A 15 -20.16 -17.87 -5.18
N GLN A 16 -19.86 -19.11 -4.76
CA GLN A 16 -20.61 -20.29 -5.16
C GLN A 16 -21.97 -20.37 -4.47
N TYR A 17 -22.04 -20.04 -3.18
CA TYR A 17 -23.28 -19.97 -2.40
C TYR A 17 -24.25 -18.92 -2.96
N MET A 18 -23.75 -17.75 -3.37
CA MET A 18 -24.58 -16.71 -4.00
C MET A 18 -25.25 -17.16 -5.31
N ARG A 19 -24.79 -18.26 -5.93
CA ARG A 19 -25.36 -18.83 -7.15
C ARG A 19 -26.40 -19.91 -6.87
N THR A 20 -26.68 -20.24 -5.60
CA THR A 20 -27.65 -21.28 -5.26
C THR A 20 -29.08 -20.71 -5.17
N PRO A 21 -30.12 -21.55 -5.38
CA PRO A 21 -31.52 -21.13 -5.23
C PRO A 21 -31.84 -20.60 -3.84
N GLU A 22 -31.20 -21.13 -2.80
CA GLU A 22 -31.40 -20.73 -1.41
C GLU A 22 -31.00 -19.27 -1.17
N TYR A 23 -29.88 -18.81 -1.75
CA TYR A 23 -29.47 -17.41 -1.65
C TYR A 23 -30.36 -16.50 -2.50
N ALA A 24 -30.77 -16.95 -3.69
CA ALA A 24 -31.64 -16.19 -4.59
C ALA A 24 -33.04 -15.90 -4.00
N TYR A 25 -33.50 -16.72 -3.05
CA TYR A 25 -34.77 -16.50 -2.35
C TYR A 25 -34.70 -15.41 -1.28
N LYS A 26 -33.50 -15.05 -0.79
CA LYS A 26 -33.33 -13.95 0.17
C LYS A 26 -33.57 -12.61 -0.54
N LYS A 27 -34.51 -11.81 -0.02
CA LYS A 27 -34.85 -10.49 -0.55
C LYS A 27 -34.42 -9.41 0.43
N PRO A 28 -33.76 -8.33 -0.04
CA PRO A 28 -33.41 -7.21 0.82
C PRO A 28 -34.67 -6.53 1.36
N GLU A 29 -34.69 -6.29 2.66
CA GLU A 29 -35.76 -5.60 3.37
C GLU A 29 -35.39 -4.13 3.61
N THR A 30 -36.39 -3.24 3.64
CA THR A 30 -36.21 -1.79 3.87
C THR A 30 -36.95 -1.32 5.12
N VAL A 31 -37.21 -2.23 6.06
CA VAL A 31 -37.89 -1.92 7.32
C VAL A 31 -37.00 -1.01 8.17
N PRO A 32 -37.55 0.01 8.85
CA PRO A 32 -36.76 0.82 9.77
C PRO A 32 -36.31 0.01 10.99
N ILE A 33 -35.01 0.01 11.29
CA ILE A 33 -34.41 -0.69 12.44
C ILE A 33 -33.85 0.33 13.42
N SER A 34 -34.13 0.15 14.72
CA SER A 34 -33.60 1.02 15.78
C SER A 34 -32.19 0.61 16.22
N GLU A 35 -31.43 1.53 16.82
CA GLU A 35 -30.11 1.20 17.40
C GLU A 35 -30.22 0.13 18.50
N ALA A 36 -31.30 0.14 19.28
CA ALA A 36 -31.54 -0.84 20.34
C ALA A 36 -31.77 -2.25 19.76
N GLU A 37 -32.55 -2.34 18.68
CA GLU A 37 -32.79 -3.60 17.96
C GLU A 37 -31.51 -4.12 17.32
N LEU A 38 -30.73 -3.26 16.64
CA LEU A 38 -29.43 -3.66 16.11
C LEU A 38 -28.53 -4.25 17.21
N SER A 39 -28.45 -3.59 18.37
CA SER A 39 -27.58 -4.00 19.48
C SER A 39 -27.92 -5.36 20.09
N SER A 40 -29.15 -5.87 19.91
CA SER A 40 -29.52 -7.21 20.40
C SER A 40 -28.99 -8.36 19.54
N HIS A 41 -28.57 -8.11 18.30
CA HIS A 41 -28.07 -9.11 17.36
C HIS A 41 -26.53 -9.18 17.39
N ASN A 42 -25.98 -9.65 18.52
CA ASN A 42 -24.56 -9.56 18.85
C ASN A 42 -23.86 -10.91 19.19
N THR A 43 -24.47 -12.06 18.90
CA THR A 43 -23.94 -13.39 19.21
C THR A 43 -23.45 -14.13 17.96
N SER A 44 -22.63 -15.17 18.08
CA SER A 44 -22.09 -15.91 16.91
C SER A 44 -23.15 -16.56 16.03
N GLU A 45 -24.33 -16.86 16.60
CA GLU A 45 -25.47 -17.44 15.91
C GLU A 45 -26.49 -16.39 15.44
N ASP A 46 -26.28 -15.11 15.79
CA ASP A 46 -27.15 -13.98 15.44
C ASP A 46 -26.34 -12.67 15.40
N MET A 47 -25.68 -12.41 14.27
CA MET A 47 -24.78 -11.26 14.05
C MET A 47 -25.33 -10.32 13.00
N TRP A 48 -25.82 -9.15 13.43
CA TRP A 48 -26.18 -8.08 12.50
C TRP A 48 -25.17 -6.94 12.58
N ILE A 49 -24.92 -6.28 11.45
CA ILE A 49 -24.08 -5.09 11.39
C ILE A 49 -24.77 -4.01 10.58
N ALA A 50 -24.59 -2.75 10.96
CA ALA A 50 -24.96 -1.62 10.10
C ALA A 50 -23.78 -1.18 9.23
N LEU A 51 -24.05 -0.89 7.97
CA LEU A 51 -23.09 -0.35 7.00
C LEU A 51 -23.71 0.81 6.24
N ASN A 52 -23.06 1.97 6.26
CA ASN A 52 -23.39 3.10 5.40
C ASN A 52 -22.69 2.94 4.04
N HIS A 53 -23.48 2.73 3.00
CA HIS A 53 -23.04 2.65 1.61
C HIS A 53 -24.07 3.32 0.70
N ASP A 54 -23.60 4.05 -0.31
CA ASP A 54 -24.44 4.78 -1.29
C ASP A 54 -25.59 5.59 -0.67
N MET A 55 -25.28 6.37 0.38
CA MET A 55 -26.23 7.22 1.10
C MET A 55 -27.34 6.46 1.87
N THR A 56 -27.19 5.14 2.05
CA THR A 56 -28.12 4.30 2.83
C THR A 56 -27.41 3.64 4.01
N ASN A 57 -28.02 3.69 5.20
CA ASN A 57 -27.53 2.99 6.40
C ASN A 57 -28.17 1.58 6.47
N GLY A 58 -27.76 0.67 5.60
CA GLY A 58 -28.32 -0.69 5.59
C GLY A 58 -27.90 -1.50 6.82
N VAL A 59 -28.81 -2.31 7.36
CA VAL A 59 -28.52 -3.32 8.40
C VAL A 59 -28.53 -4.70 7.74
N TYR A 60 -27.47 -5.48 7.95
CA TYR A 60 -27.25 -6.76 7.28
C TYR A 60 -27.08 -7.87 8.30
N ASP A 61 -27.78 -8.99 8.10
CA ASP A 61 -27.54 -10.23 8.84
C ASP A 61 -26.33 -10.95 8.22
N VAL A 62 -25.18 -10.86 8.90
CA VAL A 62 -23.90 -11.41 8.44
C VAL A 62 -23.56 -12.75 9.10
N THR A 63 -24.50 -13.36 9.82
CA THR A 63 -24.30 -14.62 10.56
C THR A 63 -23.74 -15.73 9.67
N GLU A 64 -24.37 -15.96 8.52
CA GLU A 64 -23.88 -16.97 7.56
C GLU A 64 -22.65 -16.50 6.79
N PHE A 65 -22.57 -15.21 6.45
CA PHE A 65 -21.45 -14.64 5.71
C PHE A 65 -20.13 -14.73 6.49
N ALA A 66 -20.16 -14.57 7.80
CA ALA A 66 -18.98 -14.57 8.65
C ALA A 66 -18.14 -15.86 8.53
N LYS A 67 -18.79 -17.00 8.27
CA LYS A 67 -18.13 -18.31 8.07
C LYS A 67 -17.26 -18.35 6.82
N TYR A 68 -17.58 -17.53 5.82
CA TYR A 68 -16.88 -17.45 4.54
C TYR A 68 -15.93 -16.25 4.46
N HIS A 69 -15.91 -15.38 5.49
CA HIS A 69 -15.10 -14.17 5.50
C HIS A 69 -13.60 -14.54 5.55
N PRO A 70 -12.77 -14.03 4.62
CA PRO A 70 -11.33 -14.35 4.58
C PRO A 70 -10.55 -13.95 5.84
N GLY A 71 -11.03 -12.96 6.60
CA GLY A 71 -10.47 -12.54 7.89
C GLY A 71 -10.98 -13.34 9.09
N GLY A 72 -11.80 -14.38 8.85
CA GLY A 72 -12.37 -15.26 9.85
C GLY A 72 -13.58 -14.66 10.60
N VAL A 73 -14.39 -15.56 11.17
CA VAL A 73 -15.64 -15.23 11.90
C VAL A 73 -15.39 -14.22 13.03
N GLU A 74 -14.30 -14.40 13.77
CA GLU A 74 -13.94 -13.57 14.93
C GLU A 74 -13.77 -12.08 14.58
N THR A 75 -13.44 -11.77 13.32
CA THR A 75 -13.23 -10.39 12.87
C THR A 75 -14.56 -9.67 12.68
N ILE A 76 -15.57 -10.35 12.15
CA ILE A 76 -16.93 -9.81 12.02
C ILE A 76 -17.62 -9.75 13.39
N GLN A 77 -17.43 -10.78 14.22
CA GLN A 77 -18.06 -10.89 15.54
C GLN A 77 -17.75 -9.69 16.47
N LYS A 78 -16.56 -9.07 16.35
CA LYS A 78 -16.20 -7.85 17.10
C LYS A 78 -17.13 -6.67 16.88
N TYR A 79 -17.86 -6.67 15.77
CA TYR A 79 -18.76 -5.59 15.36
C TYR A 79 -20.22 -6.05 15.32
N ALA A 80 -20.53 -7.26 15.78
CA ALA A 80 -21.90 -7.74 15.87
C ALA A 80 -22.74 -6.83 16.80
N GLY A 81 -23.91 -6.42 16.33
CA GLY A 81 -24.80 -5.48 16.97
C GLY A 81 -24.38 -4.02 16.90
N CYS A 82 -23.39 -3.67 16.07
CA CYS A 82 -22.84 -2.31 15.98
C CYS A 82 -22.87 -1.75 14.55
N ASP A 83 -22.62 -0.44 14.46
CA ASP A 83 -22.31 0.21 13.18
C ASP A 83 -20.87 -0.08 12.79
N ALA A 84 -20.70 -0.99 11.84
CA ALA A 84 -19.41 -1.45 11.35
C ALA A 84 -18.91 -0.61 10.17
N THR A 85 -19.58 0.48 9.78
CA THR A 85 -19.24 1.29 8.60
C THR A 85 -17.77 1.67 8.55
N VAL A 86 -17.25 2.21 9.65
CA VAL A 86 -15.85 2.68 9.71
C VAL A 86 -14.89 1.50 9.59
N ALA A 87 -15.17 0.39 10.30
CA ALA A 87 -14.34 -0.81 10.24
C ALA A 87 -14.37 -1.47 8.85
N PHE A 88 -15.54 -1.54 8.22
CA PHE A 88 -15.73 -2.04 6.87
C PHE A 88 -15.02 -1.17 5.84
N GLN A 89 -15.17 0.15 5.89
CA GLN A 89 -14.48 1.08 4.99
C GLN A 89 -12.95 0.99 5.14
N GLN A 90 -12.44 0.77 6.36
CA GLN A 90 -11.02 0.59 6.62
C GLN A 90 -10.47 -0.73 6.09
N ALA A 91 -11.19 -1.85 6.31
CA ALA A 91 -10.74 -3.18 5.92
C ALA A 91 -11.04 -3.53 4.45
N HIS A 92 -12.12 -2.98 3.90
CA HIS A 92 -12.69 -3.37 2.61
C HIS A 92 -13.01 -2.17 1.69
N PRO A 93 -12.07 -1.21 1.49
CA PRO A 93 -12.34 0.04 0.75
C PRO A 93 -12.70 -0.14 -0.73
N TYR A 94 -12.42 -1.32 -1.31
CA TYR A 94 -12.68 -1.64 -2.72
C TYR A 94 -13.70 -2.79 -2.88
N VAL A 95 -14.31 -3.26 -1.79
CA VAL A 95 -15.30 -4.32 -1.84
C VAL A 95 -16.67 -3.69 -1.73
N SER A 96 -17.51 -3.95 -2.72
CA SER A 96 -18.89 -3.48 -2.69
C SER A 96 -19.70 -4.30 -1.68
N VAL A 97 -20.56 -3.61 -0.92
CA VAL A 97 -21.56 -4.23 -0.05
C VAL A 97 -22.56 -5.08 -0.85
N ASN A 98 -22.59 -4.96 -2.18
CA ASN A 98 -23.39 -5.79 -3.08
C ASN A 98 -23.18 -7.30 -2.88
N MET A 99 -22.03 -7.73 -2.35
CA MET A 99 -21.78 -9.14 -2.02
C MET A 99 -22.66 -9.69 -0.90
N ILE A 100 -23.26 -8.81 -0.09
CA ILE A 100 -24.18 -9.16 1.00
C ILE A 100 -25.53 -8.44 0.86
N ALA A 101 -25.84 -7.83 -0.29
CA ALA A 101 -27.03 -7.01 -0.47
C ALA A 101 -28.33 -7.76 -0.14
N ASN A 102 -28.46 -9.02 -0.55
CA ASN A 102 -29.66 -9.83 -0.26
C ASN A 102 -29.80 -10.23 1.22
N LEU A 103 -28.79 -9.95 2.06
CA LEU A 103 -28.83 -10.16 3.51
C LEU A 103 -29.36 -8.94 4.27
N GLN A 104 -29.75 -7.88 3.57
CA GLN A 104 -30.26 -6.67 4.19
C GLN A 104 -31.59 -6.93 4.92
N LYS A 105 -31.63 -6.60 6.21
CA LYS A 105 -32.80 -6.70 7.10
C LYS A 105 -33.56 -5.39 7.22
N GLY A 106 -32.92 -4.26 6.95
CA GLY A 106 -33.58 -2.97 7.05
C GLY A 106 -32.64 -1.78 6.94
N ILE A 107 -33.12 -0.61 7.34
CA ILE A 107 -32.39 0.66 7.33
C ILE A 107 -32.30 1.18 8.77
N LEU A 108 -31.08 1.47 9.23
CA LEU A 108 -30.83 1.99 10.57
C LEU A 108 -31.34 3.42 10.72
N LEU A 109 -32.24 3.63 11.69
CA LEU A 109 -32.75 4.93 12.08
C LEU A 109 -31.74 5.66 12.97
N ARG A 110 -31.13 6.73 12.44
CA ARG A 110 -30.31 7.65 13.23
C ARG A 110 -31.15 8.85 13.67
N ALA A 111 -31.09 9.22 14.95
CA ALA A 111 -31.72 10.44 15.43
C ALA A 111 -31.08 11.69 14.76
N PRO A 112 -31.86 12.74 14.41
CA PRO A 112 -31.30 13.98 13.90
C PRO A 112 -30.36 14.59 14.94
N SER A 113 -29.09 14.78 14.55
CA SER A 113 -27.98 15.13 15.43
C SER A 113 -28.21 16.48 16.15
N SER A 114 -28.46 16.45 17.45
CA SER A 114 -28.17 17.61 18.31
C SER A 114 -26.66 17.67 18.52
N ARG A 115 -26.05 18.82 18.25
CA ARG A 115 -24.65 19.10 18.56
C ARG A 115 -24.44 19.05 20.07
N ARG A 116 -24.05 17.90 20.63
CA ARG A 116 -23.39 17.75 21.94
C ARG A 116 -22.76 16.36 22.02
N GLY A 117 -21.51 16.32 22.46
CA GLY A 117 -20.75 15.09 22.67
C GLY A 117 -21.48 14.15 23.62
N GLY A 118 -21.80 12.97 23.11
CA GLY A 118 -22.28 11.82 23.85
C GLY A 118 -21.81 10.58 23.11
N SER A 119 -21.18 9.65 23.82
CA SER A 119 -20.69 8.37 23.34
C SER A 119 -21.74 7.68 22.45
N SER A 120 -21.37 7.37 21.20
CA SER A 120 -22.19 6.51 20.34
C SER A 120 -22.34 5.15 21.01
N LEU A 121 -23.59 4.78 21.33
CA LEU A 121 -23.97 3.51 21.96
C LEU A 121 -23.58 2.27 21.13
N LEU A 122 -23.13 2.48 19.89
CA LEU A 122 -22.73 1.46 18.92
C LEU A 122 -21.20 1.35 18.77
N SER A 123 -20.42 1.96 19.67
CA SER A 123 -18.97 1.77 19.73
C SER A 123 -18.67 0.50 20.52
N PRO A 124 -17.84 -0.42 20.01
CA PRO A 124 -17.54 -1.67 20.72
C PRO A 124 -17.03 -1.34 22.12
N SER A 125 -17.68 -1.92 23.14
CA SER A 125 -17.28 -1.79 24.52
C SER A 125 -15.92 -2.47 24.70
N THR A 126 -14.85 -1.67 24.73
CA THR A 126 -13.51 -2.15 25.06
C THR A 126 -13.51 -2.56 26.53
N SER A 127 -13.72 -3.86 26.79
CA SER A 127 -13.33 -4.46 28.05
C SER A 127 -11.82 -4.27 28.20
N SER A 128 -11.47 -3.47 29.20
CA SER A 128 -10.12 -3.11 29.60
C SER A 128 -9.23 -4.35 29.76
N PHE A 129 -8.26 -4.51 28.85
CA PHE A 129 -7.05 -5.29 29.11
C PHE A 129 -5.89 -4.32 29.36
N THR A 130 -5.48 -4.23 30.62
CA THR A 130 -4.27 -3.53 31.03
C THR A 130 -3.02 -4.33 30.64
N ARG A 131 -2.20 -3.68 29.80
CA ARG A 131 -0.74 -3.78 29.59
C ARG A 131 -0.14 -5.10 29.07
N ASN A 132 0.32 -5.02 27.82
CA ASN A 132 1.76 -5.01 27.53
C ASN A 132 2.06 -3.85 26.57
N VAL A 133 2.74 -2.80 27.04
CA VAL A 133 3.24 -1.74 26.15
C VAL A 133 4.43 -2.31 25.39
N SER A 134 4.20 -2.81 24.18
CA SER A 134 5.29 -3.11 23.24
C SER A 134 6.03 -1.80 22.96
N LYS A 135 7.37 -1.80 23.12
CA LYS A 135 8.23 -0.66 22.74
C LYS A 135 7.92 -0.21 21.29
N PRO A 136 8.03 1.11 20.98
CA PRO A 136 7.81 1.60 19.62
C PRO A 136 8.73 0.88 18.62
N LEU A 137 8.15 0.46 17.48
CA LEU A 137 8.83 -0.35 16.47
C LEU A 137 9.96 0.43 15.79
N LEU A 138 9.78 1.73 15.56
CA LEU A 138 10.82 2.68 15.15
C LEU A 138 10.93 3.81 16.19
N VAL A 139 12.14 4.30 16.42
CA VAL A 139 12.47 5.46 17.27
C VAL A 139 13.35 6.37 16.43
N TRP A 140 13.30 7.67 16.61
CA TRP A 140 14.18 8.60 15.91
C TRP A 140 14.77 9.60 16.89
N ASP A 141 15.94 10.11 16.55
CA ASP A 141 16.66 11.11 17.33
C ASP A 141 17.50 11.99 16.40
N TRP A 142 17.97 13.12 16.90
CA TRP A 142 18.84 14.01 16.16
C TRP A 142 19.99 14.53 17.01
N ARG A 143 21.13 14.81 16.37
CA ARG A 143 22.27 15.45 17.02
C ARG A 143 22.87 16.52 16.12
N GLN A 144 23.32 17.62 16.70
CA GLN A 144 24.10 18.60 15.97
C GLN A 144 25.57 18.13 15.91
N GLU A 145 26.09 17.87 14.71
CA GLU A 145 27.48 17.41 14.52
C GLU A 145 28.45 18.60 14.38
N SER A 146 27.97 19.71 13.82
CA SER A 146 28.70 20.97 13.65
C SER A 146 27.74 22.15 13.63
N ALA A 147 28.28 23.38 13.57
CA ALA A 147 27.46 24.59 13.48
C ALA A 147 26.54 24.61 12.23
N ASP A 148 26.92 23.89 11.18
CA ASP A 148 26.25 23.85 9.88
C ASP A 148 25.55 22.51 9.55
N CYS A 149 25.68 21.49 10.41
CA CYS A 149 25.17 20.15 10.16
C CYS A 149 24.45 19.55 11.36
N VAL A 150 23.22 19.12 11.13
CA VAL A 150 22.45 18.28 12.05
C VAL A 150 22.24 16.92 11.42
N LEU A 151 22.48 15.87 12.19
CA LEU A 151 22.23 14.50 11.80
C LEU A 151 20.89 14.02 12.38
N LEU A 152 19.93 13.71 11.53
CA LEU A 152 18.70 13.01 11.89
C LEU A 152 18.91 11.50 11.70
N SER A 153 18.63 10.72 12.75
CA SER A 153 18.77 9.27 12.75
C SER A 153 17.43 8.62 13.08
N VAL A 154 17.04 7.61 12.29
CA VAL A 154 15.90 6.74 12.60
C VAL A 154 16.45 5.36 12.94
N PHE A 155 15.94 4.75 13.99
CA PHE A 155 16.28 3.46 14.55
C PHE A 155 15.03 2.57 14.52
N SER A 156 15.18 1.25 14.41
CA SER A 156 14.12 0.26 14.56
C SER A 156 14.38 -0.59 15.78
N ASN A 157 13.39 -0.89 16.62
CA ASN A 157 13.50 -1.94 17.64
C ASN A 157 13.05 -3.30 17.10
N CYS A 158 12.70 -3.36 15.82
CA CYS A 158 12.25 -4.56 15.15
C CYS A 158 13.30 -5.06 14.17
N ALA A 159 13.39 -6.38 14.05
CA ALA A 159 14.03 -6.98 12.88
C ALA A 159 13.22 -6.55 11.65
N VAL A 160 13.67 -5.51 10.94
CA VAL A 160 13.19 -5.22 9.59
C VAL A 160 13.41 -6.49 8.79
N ASP A 161 12.42 -6.90 8.00
CA ASP A 161 12.50 -8.12 7.20
C ASP A 161 13.81 -8.13 6.43
N LYS A 162 14.36 -9.32 6.18
CA LYS A 162 15.65 -9.50 5.49
C LYS A 162 15.57 -9.19 3.98
N ILE A 163 14.71 -8.25 3.59
CA ILE A 163 14.67 -7.64 2.26
C ILE A 163 15.40 -6.32 2.40
N GLU A 164 16.27 -6.01 1.43
CA GLU A 164 17.19 -4.88 1.44
C GLU A 164 16.55 -3.59 2.01
N PRO A 165 16.89 -3.17 3.24
CA PRO A 165 16.17 -2.12 3.96
C PRO A 165 16.19 -0.76 3.26
N ARG A 166 17.12 -0.53 2.33
CA ARG A 166 17.11 0.61 1.41
C ARG A 166 15.79 0.74 0.65
N MET A 167 15.20 -0.38 0.26
CA MET A 167 14.02 -0.44 -0.61
C MET A 167 12.71 -0.05 0.07
N ASN A 168 12.74 0.19 1.38
CA ASN A 168 11.56 0.44 2.20
C ASN A 168 11.49 1.88 2.73
N VAL A 169 12.42 2.76 2.31
CA VAL A 169 12.51 4.13 2.79
C VAL A 169 12.12 5.11 1.70
N GLN A 170 11.22 6.02 2.04
CA GLN A 170 10.83 7.12 1.18
C GLN A 170 10.94 8.42 1.97
N VAL A 171 11.62 9.40 1.39
CA VAL A 171 11.82 10.71 2.00
C VAL A 171 11.29 11.77 1.06
N VAL A 172 10.39 12.62 1.55
CA VAL A 172 9.82 13.74 0.79
C VAL A 172 9.99 15.01 1.60
N TRP A 173 10.53 16.04 0.97
CA TRP A 173 10.68 17.36 1.54
C TRP A 173 9.81 18.37 0.79
N ASN A 174 9.03 19.17 1.52
CA ASN A 174 8.25 20.24 0.94
C ASN A 174 8.33 21.48 1.83
N ASP A 175 9.17 22.43 1.43
CA ASP A 175 9.46 23.73 2.06
C ASP A 175 9.88 23.71 3.53
N SER A 176 8.98 23.27 4.41
CA SER A 176 9.18 23.15 5.85
C SER A 176 8.82 21.77 6.40
N LYS A 177 8.23 20.88 5.59
CA LYS A 177 7.72 19.57 6.01
C LYS A 177 8.59 18.44 5.47
N LEU A 178 9.19 17.68 6.38
CA LEU A 178 9.98 16.48 6.08
C LEU A 178 9.16 15.24 6.42
N LEU A 179 8.80 14.49 5.39
CA LEU A 179 8.17 13.18 5.52
C LEU A 179 9.24 12.11 5.37
N ILE A 180 9.36 11.24 6.37
CA ILE A 180 10.10 9.98 6.29
C ILE A 180 9.08 8.87 6.48
N ARG A 181 8.97 8.02 5.45
CA ARG A 181 8.10 6.85 5.44
C ARG A 181 8.98 5.60 5.39
N CYS A 182 8.79 4.72 6.35
CA CYS A 182 9.48 3.44 6.44
C CYS A 182 8.46 2.31 6.37
N LEU A 183 8.50 1.51 5.30
CA LEU A 183 7.70 0.29 5.20
C LEU A 183 8.29 -0.76 6.15
N LEU A 184 7.46 -1.29 7.04
CA LEU A 184 7.78 -2.29 8.05
C LEU A 184 7.14 -3.63 7.70
N ASN A 185 7.58 -4.68 8.38
CA ASN A 185 7.01 -6.02 8.24
C ASN A 185 5.53 -6.03 8.68
N GLN A 186 4.72 -6.87 8.03
CA GLN A 186 3.28 -7.08 8.30
C GLN A 186 2.38 -5.91 7.84
N ASP A 187 2.64 -5.32 6.68
CA ASP A 187 1.81 -4.23 6.11
C ASP A 187 1.71 -2.97 6.98
N ARG A 188 2.70 -2.76 7.85
CA ARG A 188 2.78 -1.57 8.68
C ARG A 188 3.71 -0.58 8.04
N VAL A 189 3.39 0.69 8.16
CA VAL A 189 4.23 1.77 7.69
C VAL A 189 4.41 2.75 8.83
N HIS A 190 5.66 3.09 9.13
CA HIS A 190 5.96 4.19 10.04
C HIS A 190 5.96 5.49 9.26
N TYR A 191 5.14 6.43 9.75
CA TYR A 191 4.99 7.77 9.21
C TYR A 191 5.56 8.77 10.20
N LEU A 192 6.73 9.30 9.88
CA LEU A 192 7.33 10.42 10.58
C LEU A 192 7.22 11.69 9.73
N LEU A 193 6.39 12.62 10.16
CA LEU A 193 6.21 13.92 9.53
C LEU A 193 6.67 15.00 10.50
N LEU A 194 7.77 15.67 10.15
CA LEU A 194 8.36 16.76 10.90
C LEU A 194 8.09 18.08 10.18
N ARG A 195 7.89 19.15 10.95
CA ARG A 195 8.02 20.53 10.47
C ARG A 195 9.37 21.05 10.94
N LEU A 196 10.34 21.21 10.03
CA LEU A 196 11.67 21.70 10.38
C LEU A 196 11.67 23.22 10.63
N LEU A 197 12.69 23.69 11.34
CA LEU A 197 12.98 25.11 11.46
C LEU A 197 13.30 25.72 10.08
N PRO A 198 12.94 27.00 9.82
CA PRO A 198 13.23 27.65 8.53
C PRO A 198 14.72 27.72 8.16
N THR A 199 15.61 27.59 9.16
CA THR A 199 17.06 27.56 8.98
C THR A 199 17.58 26.20 8.57
N LEU A 200 16.79 25.14 8.63
CA LEU A 200 17.17 23.77 8.33
C LEU A 200 16.65 23.32 6.97
N GLU A 201 17.50 22.62 6.24
CA GLU A 201 17.19 22.06 4.92
C GLU A 201 17.78 20.66 4.80
N PRO A 202 17.01 19.62 4.43
CA PRO A 202 17.55 18.28 4.28
C PRO A 202 18.48 18.19 3.07
N ASP A 203 19.68 17.65 3.28
CA ASP A 203 20.54 17.18 2.20
C ASP A 203 20.11 15.76 1.84
N LEU A 204 19.17 15.63 0.90
CA LEU A 204 18.66 14.33 0.48
C LEU A 204 19.78 13.43 -0.07
N GLY A 205 20.79 13.98 -0.74
CA GLY A 205 21.94 13.21 -1.23
C GLY A 205 22.77 12.54 -0.13
N SER A 206 22.65 13.03 1.11
CA SER A 206 23.29 12.43 2.29
C SER A 206 22.52 11.25 2.90
N LEU A 207 21.35 10.88 2.36
CA LEU A 207 20.55 9.79 2.90
C LEU A 207 21.34 8.47 2.85
N LEU A 208 21.69 7.96 4.03
CA LEU A 208 22.34 6.67 4.19
C LEU A 208 21.34 5.69 4.79
N VAL A 209 21.13 4.56 4.10
CA VAL A 209 20.36 3.43 4.61
C VAL A 209 21.25 2.20 4.69
N ASN A 210 21.40 1.65 5.91
CA ASN A 210 22.28 0.54 6.25
C ASN A 210 21.48 -0.72 6.64
N ASP A 211 22.04 -1.91 6.37
CA ASP A 211 21.41 -3.21 6.60
C ASP A 211 21.51 -3.71 8.06
N CYS A 212 21.86 -2.85 9.00
CA CYS A 212 22.33 -3.28 10.33
C CYS A 212 21.19 -3.76 11.25
N LYS A 213 21.46 -4.85 11.99
CA LYS A 213 20.66 -5.30 13.12
C LYS A 213 20.92 -4.44 14.35
N PHE A 214 19.87 -4.20 15.13
CA PHE A 214 19.91 -3.33 16.30
C PHE A 214 20.63 -3.93 17.49
N THR A 215 21.67 -3.24 17.91
CA THR A 215 22.03 -3.17 19.33
C THR A 215 21.93 -1.70 19.74
N PRO A 216 21.12 -1.36 20.76
CA PRO A 216 21.08 0.00 21.31
C PRO A 216 22.40 0.24 22.06
N ASN A 217 23.45 0.58 21.32
CA ASN A 217 24.78 1.04 21.77
C ASN A 217 25.84 1.08 20.64
N THR A 218 25.47 0.89 19.38
CA THR A 218 26.40 1.07 18.24
C THR A 218 26.05 2.37 17.50
N ASP A 219 27.07 3.12 17.07
CA ASP A 219 26.95 4.35 16.24
C ASP A 219 26.34 4.10 14.84
N GLU A 220 25.79 2.92 14.60
CA GLU A 220 25.29 2.46 13.30
C GLU A 220 23.76 2.56 13.26
N SER A 221 23.23 3.78 13.09
CA SER A 221 21.81 3.94 12.78
C SER A 221 21.49 3.40 11.37
N PRO A 222 20.34 2.71 11.21
CA PRO A 222 19.92 2.11 9.94
C PRO A 222 19.53 3.16 8.90
N LEU A 223 19.10 4.36 9.32
CA LEU A 223 18.77 5.47 8.44
C LEU A 223 19.35 6.76 9.01
N ARG A 224 20.13 7.47 8.20
CA ARG A 224 20.71 8.77 8.53
C ARG A 224 20.45 9.78 7.42
N LEU A 225 20.05 10.98 7.81
CA LEU A 225 19.85 12.11 6.90
C LEU A 225 20.49 13.36 7.52
N LYS A 226 21.34 14.04 6.76
CA LYS A 226 21.88 15.33 7.18
C LYS A 226 20.89 16.45 6.88
N LEU A 227 20.77 17.38 7.81
CA LEU A 227 20.07 18.64 7.65
C LEU A 227 21.13 19.76 7.70
N ARG A 228 21.22 20.53 6.62
CA ARG A 228 22.09 21.70 6.51
C ARG A 228 21.47 22.89 7.25
N VAL A 229 22.27 23.58 8.04
CA VAL A 229 21.89 24.85 8.68
C VAL A 229 22.28 26.01 7.74
N ARG A 230 21.29 26.74 7.21
CA ARG A 230 21.51 27.86 6.27
C ARG A 230 22.21 29.07 6.89
N GLN A 231 22.05 29.26 8.20
CA GLN A 231 22.68 30.34 8.96
C GLN A 231 23.27 29.76 10.24
N PRO A 232 24.51 29.24 10.18
CA PRO A 232 25.19 28.68 11.34
C PRO A 232 25.32 29.72 12.44
N SER A 233 25.03 29.35 13.68
CA SER A 233 25.29 30.15 14.87
C SER A 233 26.15 29.34 15.83
N ASP A 234 26.95 30.01 16.67
CA ASP A 234 27.74 29.35 17.71
C ASP A 234 26.88 28.67 18.80
N ASN A 235 25.58 28.98 18.84
CA ASN A 235 24.65 28.36 19.76
C ASN A 235 24.16 27.01 19.24
N ASN A 236 24.16 26.01 20.12
CA ASN A 236 23.52 24.73 19.85
C ASN A 236 22.01 24.90 19.67
N LEU A 237 21.45 24.17 18.71
CA LEU A 237 20.02 24.11 18.50
C LEU A 237 19.35 23.43 19.71
N SER A 238 18.24 24.00 20.19
CA SER A 238 17.40 23.36 21.21
C SER A 238 16.34 22.42 20.62
N THR A 239 16.06 22.56 19.33
CA THR A 239 15.14 21.71 18.55
C THR A 239 15.47 21.81 17.07
N ILE A 240 15.09 20.79 16.29
CA ILE A 240 15.08 20.83 14.81
C ILE A 240 13.73 21.25 14.24
N GLY A 241 12.70 21.42 15.08
CA GLY A 241 11.35 21.77 14.64
C GLY A 241 10.25 21.20 15.53
N SER A 242 9.14 20.78 14.92
CA SER A 242 8.02 20.13 15.61
C SER A 242 7.55 18.85 14.90
N VAL A 243 7.02 17.91 15.68
CA VAL A 243 6.45 16.66 15.17
C VAL A 243 5.00 16.91 14.79
N LEU A 244 4.67 16.73 13.51
CA LEU A 244 3.27 16.81 13.03
C LEU A 244 2.58 15.45 13.10
N LYS A 245 3.32 14.36 12.82
CA LYS A 245 2.83 13.00 12.90
C LYS A 245 3.99 12.04 13.19
N ASP A 246 3.79 11.13 14.12
CA ASP A 246 4.69 10.01 14.40
C ASP A 246 3.80 8.82 14.76
N THR A 247 3.50 7.99 13.75
CA THR A 247 2.54 6.89 13.91
C THR A 247 2.96 5.70 13.07
N VAL A 248 2.78 4.51 13.60
CA VAL A 248 2.76 3.28 12.80
C VAL A 248 1.32 3.00 12.41
N THR A 249 1.04 2.88 11.11
CA THR A 249 -0.29 2.57 10.59
C THR A 249 -0.24 1.34 9.70
N SER A 250 -1.27 0.49 9.79
CA SER A 250 -1.49 -0.61 8.83
C SER A 250 -2.21 -0.13 7.56
N THR A 251 -2.66 1.11 7.55
CA THR A 251 -3.28 1.78 6.41
C THR A 251 -2.36 2.90 5.96
N GLU A 252 -2.10 2.97 4.66
CA GLU A 252 -1.29 4.06 4.12
C GLU A 252 -2.15 5.34 4.07
N PRO A 253 -1.83 6.38 4.85
CA PRO A 253 -2.47 7.68 4.71
C PRO A 253 -2.30 8.22 3.29
N GLU A 254 -3.34 8.89 2.80
CA GLU A 254 -3.31 9.55 1.51
C GLU A 254 -2.21 10.62 1.51
N THR A 255 -1.23 10.44 0.62
CA THR A 255 -0.15 11.41 0.39
C THR A 255 -0.46 12.20 -0.87
N ALA A 256 -0.08 13.48 -0.88
CA ALA A 256 -0.22 14.29 -2.09
C ALA A 256 0.61 13.67 -3.23
N PRO A 257 0.09 13.63 -4.46
CA PRO A 257 0.84 13.13 -5.59
C PRO A 257 2.08 14.00 -5.86
N LEU A 258 3.14 13.37 -6.35
CA LEU A 258 4.38 13.99 -6.77
C LEU A 258 4.34 14.21 -8.29
N LEU A 259 4.80 15.37 -8.72
CA LEU A 259 4.84 15.72 -10.14
C LEU A 259 6.13 15.19 -10.78
N CYS A 260 6.05 14.05 -11.46
CA CYS A 260 7.20 13.40 -12.09
C CYS A 260 7.37 13.87 -13.53
N ARG A 261 8.61 14.13 -13.95
CA ARG A 261 8.93 14.56 -15.32
C ARG A 261 9.25 13.35 -16.20
N LEU A 262 8.68 13.28 -17.39
CA LEU A 262 9.03 12.28 -18.40
C LEU A 262 10.39 12.61 -19.01
N LEU A 263 11.38 11.74 -18.77
CA LEU A 263 12.71 11.83 -19.35
C LEU A 263 12.76 11.19 -20.73
N HIS A 264 12.23 9.97 -20.86
CA HIS A 264 12.25 9.20 -22.09
C HIS A 264 10.99 8.36 -22.27
N SER A 265 10.57 8.18 -23.53
CA SER A 265 9.44 7.32 -23.91
C SER A 265 9.82 6.40 -25.07
N SER A 266 9.92 5.09 -24.81
CA SER A 266 10.22 4.08 -25.84
C SER A 266 8.97 3.29 -26.20
N GLN A 267 8.64 3.23 -27.49
CA GLN A 267 7.52 2.43 -27.99
C GLN A 267 7.96 0.97 -28.19
N LEU A 268 7.32 0.04 -27.49
CA LEU A 268 7.64 -1.39 -27.47
C LEU A 268 6.45 -2.21 -27.98
N GLY A 269 6.14 -2.09 -29.26
CA GLY A 269 4.95 -2.72 -29.86
C GLY A 269 3.66 -2.18 -29.23
N ASP A 270 2.91 -3.06 -28.56
CA ASP A 270 1.70 -2.72 -27.81
C ASP A 270 1.99 -2.06 -26.47
N TYR A 271 3.24 -1.99 -26.06
CA TYR A 271 3.66 -1.35 -24.83
C TYR A 271 4.35 -0.01 -25.10
N VAL A 272 4.39 0.82 -24.08
CA VAL A 272 5.27 1.98 -24.00
C VAL A 272 6.03 1.90 -22.68
N LEU A 273 7.35 2.08 -22.74
CA LEU A 273 8.21 2.21 -21.57
C LEU A 273 8.42 3.69 -21.32
N LEU A 274 7.95 4.17 -20.17
CA LEU A 274 8.14 5.54 -19.71
C LEU A 274 9.22 5.56 -18.64
N THR A 275 10.25 6.38 -18.83
CA THR A 275 11.25 6.69 -17.80
C THR A 275 10.94 8.07 -17.24
N LEU A 276 10.54 8.11 -15.98
CA LEU A 276 10.12 9.29 -15.25
C LEU A 276 11.18 9.65 -14.21
N GLN A 277 11.30 10.93 -13.91
CA GLN A 277 12.13 11.46 -12.84
C GLN A 277 11.26 11.88 -11.67
N TRP A 278 11.57 11.36 -10.48
CA TRP A 278 11.05 11.87 -9.22
C TRP A 278 11.52 13.32 -8.99
N PRO A 279 10.72 14.18 -8.34
CA PRO A 279 11.17 15.53 -7.99
C PRO A 279 12.47 15.55 -7.18
N ASP A 280 13.30 16.56 -7.36
CA ASP A 280 14.59 16.73 -6.64
C ASP A 280 14.44 16.78 -5.11
N HIS A 281 13.24 17.10 -4.62
CA HIS A 281 12.90 17.18 -3.21
C HIS A 281 12.42 15.85 -2.62
N CYS A 282 12.64 14.72 -3.31
CA CYS A 282 12.35 13.41 -2.75
C CYS A 282 13.39 12.35 -3.12
N ILE A 283 13.47 11.33 -2.28
CA ILE A 283 14.16 10.07 -2.55
C ILE A 283 13.15 8.96 -2.33
N VAL A 284 12.91 8.18 -3.37
CA VAL A 284 11.84 7.20 -3.38
C VAL A 284 12.43 5.84 -3.78
N HIS A 285 12.80 5.06 -2.78
CA HIS A 285 13.12 3.67 -3.02
C HIS A 285 11.83 2.86 -3.18
N CYS A 286 11.84 1.94 -4.14
CA CYS A 286 10.66 1.20 -4.56
C CYS A 286 10.84 -0.28 -4.23
N HIS A 287 9.84 -0.91 -3.60
CA HIS A 287 9.90 -2.34 -3.32
C HIS A 287 9.55 -3.17 -4.56
N LEU A 288 9.96 -4.44 -4.59
CA LEU A 288 9.55 -5.37 -5.65
C LEU A 288 8.03 -5.53 -5.67
N GLY A 289 7.43 -5.37 -6.85
CA GLY A 289 5.98 -5.42 -6.99
C GLY A 289 5.26 -4.20 -6.43
N SER A 290 5.96 -3.12 -6.05
CA SER A 290 5.31 -1.86 -5.70
C SER A 290 4.48 -1.31 -6.86
N HIS A 291 3.40 -0.63 -6.50
CA HIS A 291 2.50 0.02 -7.44
C HIS A 291 2.44 1.52 -7.16
N VAL A 292 2.28 2.32 -8.20
CA VAL A 292 2.01 3.75 -8.10
C VAL A 292 0.68 4.08 -8.76
N GLN A 293 -0.04 5.04 -8.19
CA GLN A 293 -1.19 5.63 -8.85
C GLN A 293 -0.72 6.76 -9.75
N VAL A 294 -1.04 6.66 -11.04
CA VAL A 294 -0.84 7.73 -12.01
C VAL A 294 -2.16 8.46 -12.22
N THR A 295 -2.11 9.79 -12.10
CA THR A 295 -3.23 10.68 -12.37
C THR A 295 -2.94 11.47 -13.64
N VAL A 296 -3.85 11.41 -14.61
CA VAL A 296 -3.82 12.21 -15.83
C VAL A 296 -5.13 12.94 -16.03
N LYS A 297 -5.12 14.05 -16.75
CA LYS A 297 -6.35 14.75 -17.17
C LYS A 297 -6.70 14.34 -18.60
N ASP A 298 -7.96 14.00 -18.84
CA ASP A 298 -8.44 13.74 -20.19
C ASP A 298 -8.68 15.05 -20.97
N HIS A 299 -9.13 14.93 -22.23
CA HIS A 299 -9.40 16.07 -23.10
C HIS A 299 -10.50 17.01 -22.58
N SER A 300 -11.35 16.53 -21.66
CA SER A 300 -12.36 17.34 -20.98
C SER A 300 -11.84 18.02 -19.71
N GLY A 301 -10.57 17.77 -19.35
CA GLY A 301 -9.94 18.23 -18.11
C GLY A 301 -10.28 17.36 -16.89
N GLN A 302 -11.02 16.26 -17.06
CA GLN A 302 -11.39 15.37 -15.95
C GLN A 302 -10.22 14.47 -15.56
N GLU A 303 -9.95 14.38 -14.26
CA GLU A 303 -8.92 13.50 -13.73
C GLU A 303 -9.29 12.02 -13.85
N LYS A 304 -8.35 11.24 -14.36
CA LYS A 304 -8.40 9.79 -14.47
C LYS A 304 -7.20 9.21 -13.72
N LYS A 305 -7.49 8.29 -12.80
CA LYS A 305 -6.49 7.65 -11.92
C LYS A 305 -6.37 6.17 -12.27
N ARG A 306 -5.14 5.65 -12.41
CA ARG A 306 -4.87 4.23 -12.63
C ARG A 306 -3.61 3.79 -11.92
N PHE A 307 -3.61 2.55 -11.44
CA PHE A 307 -2.43 1.94 -10.82
C PHE A 307 -1.57 1.25 -11.87
N TYR A 308 -0.26 1.44 -11.73
CA TYR A 308 0.77 0.77 -12.52
C TYR A 308 1.80 0.16 -11.59
N THR A 309 2.20 -1.08 -11.87
CA THR A 309 3.34 -1.71 -11.20
C THR A 309 4.61 -1.04 -11.69
N ILE A 310 5.53 -0.75 -10.77
CA ILE A 310 6.85 -0.20 -11.09
C ILE A 310 7.64 -1.25 -11.88
N PHE A 311 8.07 -0.87 -13.07
CA PHE A 311 8.90 -1.71 -13.92
C PHE A 311 10.36 -1.55 -13.50
N HIS A 312 11.07 -2.67 -13.37
CA HIS A 312 12.51 -2.66 -13.17
C HIS A 312 13.15 -3.00 -14.51
N VAL A 313 14.04 -2.12 -14.99
CA VAL A 313 14.81 -2.36 -16.20
C VAL A 313 15.99 -3.24 -15.81
N PRO A 314 16.06 -4.49 -16.29
CA PRO A 314 17.13 -5.39 -15.89
C PRO A 314 18.50 -4.90 -16.37
N SER A 315 19.55 -5.19 -15.61
CA SER A 315 20.95 -4.82 -15.91
C SER A 315 21.31 -3.33 -15.81
N LEU A 316 20.38 -2.45 -15.43
CA LEU A 316 20.68 -1.08 -15.00
C LEU A 316 20.61 -0.99 -13.47
N THR A 317 21.61 -0.36 -12.84
CA THR A 317 21.48 0.06 -11.45
C THR A 317 20.33 1.07 -11.37
N SER A 318 19.22 0.70 -10.73
CA SER A 318 18.05 1.57 -10.57
C SER A 318 18.49 2.87 -9.87
N ASP A 319 18.53 3.98 -10.60
CA ASP A 319 18.68 5.30 -9.97
C ASP A 319 17.43 5.51 -9.09
N PRO A 320 17.56 5.73 -7.77
CA PRO A 320 16.40 5.97 -6.89
C PRO A 320 15.64 7.27 -7.25
N ARG A 321 16.17 8.08 -8.17
CA ARG A 321 15.51 9.26 -8.74
C ARG A 321 14.70 8.94 -9.99
N GLU A 322 14.84 7.74 -10.55
CA GLU A 322 14.08 7.31 -11.72
C GLU A 322 12.95 6.34 -11.35
N LEU A 323 11.86 6.44 -12.10
CA LEU A 323 10.70 5.58 -12.03
C LEU A 323 10.40 5.09 -13.44
N HIS A 324 10.40 3.78 -13.66
CA HIS A 324 10.03 3.21 -14.95
C HIS A 324 8.63 2.60 -14.90
N LEU A 325 7.80 2.92 -15.89
CA LEU A 325 6.47 2.34 -16.06
C LEU A 325 6.35 1.68 -17.42
N LEU A 326 6.05 0.39 -17.42
CA LEU A 326 5.71 -0.36 -18.63
C LEU A 326 4.19 -0.38 -18.80
N VAL A 327 3.68 0.41 -19.74
CA VAL A 327 2.25 0.62 -19.94
C VAL A 327 1.80 -0.12 -21.20
N LYS A 328 0.87 -1.08 -21.05
CA LYS A 328 0.19 -1.68 -22.21
C LYS A 328 -0.83 -0.68 -22.77
N LYS A 329 -0.74 -0.39 -24.08
CA LYS A 329 -1.68 0.45 -24.82
C LYS A 329 -2.95 -0.34 -25.11
N TYR A 330 -4.10 0.26 -24.80
CA TYR A 330 -5.41 -0.29 -25.16
C TYR A 330 -6.10 0.68 -26.10
N LYS A 331 -6.65 0.18 -27.23
CA LYS A 331 -7.34 1.00 -28.24
C LYS A 331 -8.44 1.89 -27.67
N THR A 332 -9.14 1.42 -26.63
CA THR A 332 -10.23 2.13 -25.96
C THR A 332 -9.83 2.70 -24.59
N GLY A 333 -8.56 2.57 -24.19
CA GLY A 333 -8.10 2.90 -22.85
C GLY A 333 -7.66 4.36 -22.71
N THR A 334 -8.47 5.20 -22.08
CA THR A 334 -8.19 6.64 -21.92
C THR A 334 -6.81 6.93 -21.33
N VAL A 335 -6.46 6.35 -20.18
CA VAL A 335 -5.18 6.64 -19.49
C VAL A 335 -4.00 6.06 -20.26
N SER A 336 -4.09 4.82 -20.74
CA SER A 336 -3.02 4.19 -21.53
C SER A 336 -2.74 4.94 -22.83
N SER A 337 -3.77 5.49 -23.48
CA SER A 337 -3.62 6.29 -24.69
C SER A 337 -2.93 7.62 -24.39
N ILE A 338 -3.34 8.33 -23.33
CA ILE A 338 -2.70 9.58 -22.90
C ILE A 338 -1.22 9.35 -22.60
N LEU A 339 -0.92 8.36 -21.76
CA LEU A 339 0.45 8.00 -21.37
C LEU A 339 1.30 7.60 -22.58
N GLY A 340 0.74 6.87 -23.54
CA GLY A 340 1.44 6.47 -24.76
C GLY A 340 1.71 7.59 -25.76
N SER A 341 1.07 8.75 -25.60
CA SER A 341 1.24 9.94 -26.46
C SER A 341 1.98 11.09 -25.78
N LEU A 342 2.51 10.89 -24.57
CA LEU A 342 3.25 11.95 -23.86
C LEU A 342 4.56 12.26 -24.59
N ASN A 343 4.85 13.56 -24.69
CA ASN A 343 6.15 14.03 -25.16
C ASN A 343 7.14 14.11 -24.00
N GLU A 344 8.41 13.85 -24.28
CA GLU A 344 9.49 14.06 -23.32
C GLU A 344 9.46 15.49 -22.76
N GLY A 345 9.72 15.63 -21.47
CA GLY A 345 9.57 16.87 -20.72
C GLY A 345 8.16 17.11 -20.14
N ALA A 346 7.14 16.33 -20.53
CA ALA A 346 5.83 16.39 -19.90
C ALA A 346 5.91 15.99 -18.41
N SER A 347 4.99 16.52 -17.61
CA SER A 347 4.87 16.18 -16.20
C SER A 347 3.58 15.41 -15.92
N ILE A 348 3.66 14.37 -15.10
CA ILE A 348 2.51 13.59 -14.66
C ILE A 348 2.49 13.45 -13.15
N GLU A 349 1.29 13.39 -12.57
CA GLU A 349 1.10 13.19 -11.14
C GLU A 349 1.18 11.71 -10.81
N VAL A 350 2.05 11.36 -9.87
CA VAL A 350 2.32 9.99 -9.44
C VAL A 350 2.29 9.94 -7.91
N SER A 351 1.57 8.98 -7.34
CA SER A 351 1.60 8.75 -5.89
C SER A 351 2.97 8.24 -5.45
N LEU A 352 3.27 8.34 -4.15
CA LEU A 352 4.34 7.52 -3.58
C LEU A 352 4.06 6.03 -3.85
N PRO A 353 5.11 5.19 -4.02
CA PRO A 353 4.94 3.76 -4.19
C PRO A 353 4.19 3.17 -3.03
N LEU A 354 3.17 2.39 -3.34
CA LEU A 354 2.46 1.54 -2.40
C LEU A 354 3.18 0.18 -2.43
N GLY A 355 3.49 -0.37 -1.26
CA GLY A 355 4.04 -1.73 -1.18
C GLY A 355 3.04 -2.77 -1.69
N PRO A 356 3.47 -3.97 -2.09
CA PRO A 356 2.55 -5.09 -2.20
C PRO A 356 1.92 -5.31 -0.81
N ARG A 357 0.61 -5.58 -0.72
CA ARG A 357 0.04 -6.05 0.55
C ARG A 357 0.67 -7.42 0.89
N LEU A 358 1.55 -7.41 1.88
CA LEU A 358 2.48 -8.47 2.31
C LEU A 358 1.75 -9.70 2.87
N ASP A 359 0.46 -9.63 3.12
CA ASP A 359 -0.40 -10.80 3.33
C ASP A 359 -0.51 -11.72 2.09
N SER A 360 -0.12 -11.24 0.90
CA SER A 360 -0.16 -12.02 -0.37
C SER A 360 1.17 -12.13 -1.13
N PHE A 361 2.22 -11.37 -0.76
CA PHE A 361 3.50 -11.36 -1.46
C PHE A 361 4.68 -11.50 -0.49
N VAL A 362 5.00 -12.74 -0.11
CA VAL A 362 6.21 -13.07 0.66
C VAL A 362 7.22 -13.69 -0.28
N LEU A 363 8.32 -12.98 -0.57
CA LEU A 363 9.43 -13.56 -1.31
C LEU A 363 10.19 -14.53 -0.38
N PRO A 364 10.22 -15.84 -0.65
CA PRO A 364 11.03 -16.77 0.13
C PRO A 364 12.52 -16.41 -0.01
N ARG A 365 13.29 -16.58 1.08
CA ARG A 365 14.65 -16.04 1.21
C ARG A 365 15.62 -16.49 0.11
N SER A 366 15.50 -17.74 -0.34
CA SER A 366 16.39 -18.33 -1.35
C SER A 366 15.72 -19.60 -1.90
N PRO A 367 14.59 -19.49 -2.61
CA PRO A 367 14.02 -20.65 -3.27
C PRO A 367 15.08 -21.22 -4.22
N SER A 368 15.32 -22.53 -4.17
CA SER A 368 16.25 -23.15 -5.13
C SER A 368 15.73 -23.05 -6.56
N ASN A 369 14.39 -23.06 -6.71
CA ASN A 369 13.70 -22.95 -7.98
C ASN A 369 12.52 -21.98 -7.86
N VAL A 370 12.42 -21.06 -8.81
CA VAL A 370 11.33 -20.10 -8.94
C VAL A 370 10.63 -20.34 -10.27
N VAL A 371 9.31 -20.51 -10.24
CA VAL A 371 8.46 -20.55 -11.43
C VAL A 371 7.54 -19.34 -11.41
N MET A 372 7.61 -18.54 -12.45
CA MET A 372 6.82 -17.33 -12.64
C MET A 372 5.85 -17.55 -13.80
N LEU A 373 4.57 -17.27 -13.56
CA LEU A 373 3.52 -17.32 -14.57
C LEU A 373 3.01 -15.90 -14.80
N ALA A 374 3.18 -15.39 -16.02
CA ALA A 374 2.72 -14.06 -16.41
C ALA A 374 1.75 -14.14 -17.57
N ALA A 375 0.74 -13.28 -17.62
CA ALA A 375 -0.11 -13.10 -18.80
C ALA A 375 -0.22 -11.62 -19.14
N GLY A 376 0.01 -11.24 -20.40
CA GLY A 376 -0.07 -9.85 -20.85
C GLY A 376 0.78 -8.90 -20.00
N SER A 377 0.17 -7.83 -19.47
CA SER A 377 0.85 -6.84 -18.62
C SER A 377 1.24 -7.36 -17.22
N GLY A 378 0.84 -8.58 -16.85
CA GLY A 378 1.31 -9.26 -15.64
C GLY A 378 2.82 -9.58 -15.66
N ILE A 379 3.50 -9.33 -16.78
CA ILE A 379 4.96 -9.43 -16.91
C ILE A 379 5.71 -8.40 -16.05
N THR A 380 5.14 -7.22 -15.83
CA THR A 380 5.81 -6.09 -15.14
C THR A 380 6.33 -6.43 -13.73
N PRO A 381 5.55 -7.03 -12.81
CA PRO A 381 6.09 -7.48 -11.52
C PRO A 381 7.09 -8.64 -11.67
N MET A 382 6.98 -9.45 -12.72
CA MET A 382 7.84 -10.62 -12.91
C MET A 382 9.24 -10.23 -13.38
N THR A 383 9.41 -9.15 -14.17
CA THR A 383 10.76 -8.69 -14.55
C THR A 383 11.57 -8.22 -13.35
N ALA A 384 10.91 -7.56 -12.39
CA ALA A 384 11.53 -7.18 -11.13
C ALA A 384 11.92 -8.41 -10.29
N ALA A 385 11.08 -9.45 -10.27
CA ALA A 385 11.41 -10.72 -9.62
C ALA A 385 12.56 -11.46 -10.31
N VAL A 386 12.62 -11.42 -11.65
CA VAL A 386 13.71 -12.02 -12.44
C VAL A 386 15.06 -11.44 -12.03
N ASP A 387 15.14 -10.11 -11.98
CA ASP A 387 16.34 -9.38 -11.59
C ASP A 387 16.70 -9.63 -10.11
N PHE A 388 15.71 -9.65 -9.21
CA PHE A 388 15.94 -9.95 -7.80
C PHE A 388 16.51 -11.35 -7.58
N PHE A 389 15.97 -12.37 -8.26
CA PHE A 389 16.45 -13.75 -8.14
C PHE A 389 17.63 -14.06 -9.05
N LEU A 390 18.09 -13.09 -9.86
CA LEU A 390 19.27 -13.22 -10.69
C LEU A 390 20.44 -13.55 -9.76
N GLN A 391 21.13 -14.65 -10.01
CA GLN A 391 22.19 -15.25 -9.16
C GLN A 391 21.73 -15.93 -7.85
N ARG A 392 20.46 -15.84 -7.44
CA ARG A 392 19.97 -16.43 -6.18
C ARG A 392 19.24 -17.76 -6.37
N SER A 393 18.65 -17.98 -7.54
CA SER A 393 17.73 -19.09 -7.79
C SER A 393 17.78 -19.56 -9.23
N ARG A 394 17.43 -20.83 -9.50
CA ARG A 394 17.06 -21.26 -10.85
C ARG A 394 15.66 -20.74 -11.17
N GLN A 395 15.49 -20.12 -12.33
CA GLN A 395 14.25 -19.41 -12.66
C GLN A 395 13.62 -19.99 -13.93
N LYS A 396 12.29 -20.06 -13.95
CA LYS A 396 11.50 -20.30 -15.17
C LYS A 396 10.39 -19.28 -15.23
N LEU A 397 10.40 -18.45 -16.26
CA LEU A 397 9.31 -17.53 -16.58
C LEU A 397 8.51 -18.10 -17.75
N ILE A 398 7.22 -18.30 -17.54
CA ILE A 398 6.26 -18.67 -18.59
C ILE A 398 5.36 -17.47 -18.81
N TRP A 399 5.48 -16.83 -19.96
CA TRP A 399 4.73 -15.64 -20.31
C TRP A 399 3.72 -15.94 -21.42
N PHE A 400 2.44 -15.80 -21.11
CA PHE A 400 1.33 -15.96 -22.03
C PHE A 400 1.01 -14.62 -22.71
N THR A 401 1.22 -14.55 -24.02
CA THR A 401 0.86 -13.42 -24.88
C THR A 401 -0.18 -13.84 -25.91
N ARG A 402 -0.90 -12.88 -26.51
CA ARG A 402 -1.88 -13.19 -27.57
C ARG A 402 -1.21 -13.38 -28.93
N PHE A 403 -0.18 -12.58 -29.21
CA PHE A 403 0.60 -12.60 -30.44
C PHE A 403 2.08 -12.40 -30.10
N LEU A 404 2.98 -13.09 -30.82
CA LEU A 404 4.43 -13.01 -30.59
C LEU A 404 4.98 -11.59 -30.86
N ASP A 405 4.53 -10.96 -31.95
CA ASP A 405 5.06 -9.67 -32.40
C ASP A 405 4.79 -8.50 -31.43
N GLU A 406 3.80 -8.64 -30.53
CA GLU A 406 3.45 -7.61 -29.54
C GLU A 406 4.56 -7.35 -28.50
N CYS A 407 5.50 -8.28 -28.34
CA CYS A 407 6.41 -8.35 -27.19
C CYS A 407 7.89 -8.58 -27.53
N SER A 408 8.26 -8.67 -28.81
CA SER A 408 9.60 -9.08 -29.29
C SER A 408 10.77 -8.32 -28.65
N GLN A 409 10.60 -7.04 -28.34
CA GLN A 409 11.64 -6.22 -27.72
C GLN A 409 11.82 -6.51 -26.21
N ILE A 410 10.73 -6.81 -25.50
CA ILE A 410 10.77 -7.21 -24.08
C ILE A 410 11.34 -8.63 -23.99
N GLU A 411 10.93 -9.52 -24.90
CA GLU A 411 11.48 -10.87 -25.05
C GLU A 411 13.00 -10.82 -25.29
N SER A 412 13.46 -10.00 -26.24
CA SER A 412 14.90 -9.83 -26.50
C SER A 412 15.70 -9.36 -25.28
N GLN A 413 15.11 -8.57 -24.39
CA GLN A 413 15.76 -8.18 -23.14
C GLN A 413 15.80 -9.33 -22.13
N LEU A 414 14.69 -10.07 -21.99
CA LEU A 414 14.62 -11.25 -21.13
C LEU A 414 15.59 -12.35 -21.59
N ASP A 415 15.72 -12.55 -22.90
CA ASP A 415 16.65 -13.51 -23.49
C ASP A 415 18.10 -13.14 -23.19
N ARG A 416 18.47 -11.85 -23.26
CA ARG A 416 19.82 -11.40 -22.89
C ARG A 416 20.16 -11.77 -21.45
N ILE A 417 19.24 -11.51 -20.52
CA ILE A 417 19.40 -11.85 -19.09
C ILE A 417 19.52 -13.37 -18.90
N ALA A 418 18.72 -14.15 -19.63
CA ALA A 418 18.76 -15.60 -19.59
C ALA A 418 20.10 -16.14 -20.13
N THR A 419 20.67 -15.52 -21.17
CA THR A 419 21.97 -15.93 -21.73
C THR A 419 23.16 -15.48 -20.88
N SER A 420 23.10 -14.31 -20.24
CA SER A 420 24.20 -13.77 -19.42
C SER A 420 24.36 -14.43 -18.05
N THR A 421 23.45 -15.34 -17.67
CA THR A 421 23.51 -16.08 -16.39
C THR A 421 24.09 -17.49 -16.53
N HIS A 422 24.51 -17.87 -17.74
CA HIS A 422 25.13 -19.16 -18.05
C HIS A 422 26.65 -19.10 -18.30
N GLU A 423 27.27 -17.93 -18.14
CA GLU A 423 28.73 -17.75 -18.00
C GLU A 423 29.09 -17.56 -16.53
#